data_AF-A0A1F2S7K2-F1
#
_entry.id   AF-A0A1F2S7K2-F1
#
_cell.length_a   1.000
_cell.length_b   1.000
_cell.length_c   1.000
_cell.angle_alpha   90.00
_cell.angle_beta   90.00
_cell.angle_gamma   90.00
#
_symmetry.space_group_name_H-M   'P 1'
#
loop_
_entity.id
_entity.type
_entity.pdbx_description
1 polymer ?
#
loop_
_entity_poly.entity_id
_entity_poly.type
_entity_poly.pdbx_seq_one_letter_code
_entity_poly.pdbx_strand_id
1 'polypeptide(L)'
;MCAARGLTGTEGVLIPAANKRHLMLRAEVIAAVRAGRFHVYAIDAVDQAMEVLTGVAAGERDVTGRFPSGTVNCRVEQRLEALARQARSFRMGAADASRA
;
A
#
# COMPACT_ATOMS: atom_id res chain seq x y z
N MET A 1 5.64 -21.90 -5.14
CA MET A 1 5.81 -20.66 -5.94
C MET A 1 7.08 -19.90 -5.56
N CYS A 2 7.26 -19.37 -4.34
CA CYS A 2 8.52 -18.69 -3.94
C CYS A 2 9.70 -19.66 -3.81
N ALA A 3 9.55 -20.72 -3.01
CA ALA A 3 10.60 -21.74 -2.84
C ALA A 3 10.98 -22.42 -4.17
N ALA A 4 10.01 -22.66 -5.05
CA ALA A 4 10.22 -23.25 -6.38
C ALA A 4 11.03 -22.35 -7.34
N ARG A 5 11.13 -21.05 -7.05
CA ARG A 5 11.91 -20.07 -7.82
C ARG A 5 13.26 -19.73 -7.17
N GLY A 6 13.57 -20.33 -6.02
CA GLY A 6 14.66 -19.92 -5.15
C GLY A 6 14.27 -18.69 -4.31
N LEU A 7 14.62 -18.71 -3.02
CA LEU A 7 14.37 -17.57 -2.13
C LEU A 7 15.56 -16.60 -2.20
N THR A 8 15.29 -15.36 -2.59
CA THR A 8 16.28 -14.27 -2.61
C THR A 8 16.42 -13.59 -1.24
N GLY A 9 15.47 -13.85 -0.34
CA GLY A 9 15.42 -13.25 0.99
C GLY A 9 14.68 -11.93 1.05
N THR A 10 14.05 -11.52 -0.04
CA THR A 10 13.15 -10.36 -0.07
C THR A 10 11.68 -10.78 -0.06
N GLU A 11 11.40 -12.07 -0.27
CA GLU A 11 10.06 -12.59 -0.33
C GLU A 11 9.40 -12.58 1.05
N GLY A 12 8.10 -12.32 1.07
CA GLY A 12 7.33 -12.36 2.29
C GLY A 12 5.84 -12.28 2.05
N VAL A 13 5.09 -12.24 3.15
CA VAL A 13 3.63 -12.12 3.15
C VAL A 13 3.18 -11.12 4.19
N LEU A 14 2.16 -10.34 3.84
CA LEU A 14 1.41 -9.47 4.75
C LEU A 14 0.20 -10.23 5.28
N ILE A 15 -0.02 -10.22 6.60
CA ILE A 15 -1.18 -10.83 7.24
C ILE A 15 -1.85 -9.82 8.19
N PRO A 16 -3.17 -9.90 8.40
CA PRO A 16 -3.82 -9.14 9.45
C PRO A 16 -3.25 -9.53 10.82
N ALA A 17 -2.94 -8.55 11.67
CA ALA A 17 -2.41 -8.77 13.02
C ALA A 17 -3.36 -9.62 13.88
N ALA A 18 -4.67 -9.51 13.66
CA ALA A 18 -5.69 -10.35 14.29
C ALA A 18 -5.47 -11.87 14.06
N ASN A 19 -4.81 -12.25 12.96
CA ASN A 19 -4.54 -13.65 12.63
C ASN A 19 -3.23 -14.17 13.24
N LYS A 20 -2.43 -13.32 13.88
CA LYS A 20 -1.13 -13.70 14.46
C LYS A 20 -1.23 -14.88 15.43
N ARG A 21 -2.26 -14.91 16.28
CA ARG A 21 -2.49 -15.98 17.26
C ARG A 21 -2.91 -17.32 16.65
N HIS A 22 -3.45 -17.30 15.42
CA HIS A 22 -3.89 -18.49 14.70
C HIS A 22 -2.88 -18.95 13.64
N LEU A 23 -1.72 -18.27 13.55
CA LEU A 23 -0.75 -18.52 12.50
C LEU A 23 0.02 -19.82 12.76
N MET A 24 -0.35 -20.87 12.05
CA MET A 24 0.38 -22.14 12.05
C MET A 24 1.17 -22.29 10.76
N LEU A 25 2.49 -22.08 10.85
CA LEU A 25 3.40 -22.20 9.71
C LEU A 25 4.02 -23.60 9.65
N ARG A 26 4.23 -24.10 8.43
CA ARG A 26 5.02 -25.32 8.21
C ARG A 26 6.46 -25.08 8.66
N ALA A 27 7.12 -26.14 9.15
CA ALA A 27 8.49 -26.06 9.67
C ALA A 27 9.50 -25.44 8.67
N GLU A 28 9.35 -25.73 7.38
CA GLU A 28 10.18 -25.15 6.31
C GLU A 28 10.05 -23.63 6.22
N VAL A 29 8.84 -23.09 6.40
CA VAL A 29 8.61 -21.65 6.40
C VAL A 29 9.24 -21.02 7.64
N ILE A 30 9.12 -21.67 8.80
CA ILE A 30 9.79 -21.21 10.03
C ILE A 30 11.31 -21.18 9.85
N ALA A 31 11.89 -22.22 9.24
CA ALA A 31 13.32 -22.27 8.95
C ALA A 31 13.74 -21.17 7.95
N ALA A 32 12.95 -20.91 6.91
CA ALA A 32 13.20 -19.82 5.97
C ALA A 32 13.15 -18.44 6.65
N VAL A 33 12.19 -18.21 7.55
CA VAL A 33 12.07 -16.99 8.34
C VAL A 33 13.26 -16.82 9.28
N ARG A 34 13.65 -17.87 10.02
CA ARG A 34 14.84 -17.84 10.89
C ARG A 34 16.13 -17.57 10.14
N ALA A 35 16.23 -18.04 8.89
CA ALA A 35 17.37 -17.79 8.02
C ALA A 35 17.32 -16.43 7.30
N GLY A 36 16.31 -15.58 7.57
CA GLY A 36 16.14 -14.28 6.91
C GLY A 36 15.77 -14.37 5.43
N ARG A 37 15.37 -15.57 4.95
CA ARG A 37 15.05 -15.83 3.54
C ARG A 37 13.57 -15.63 3.19
N PHE A 38 12.74 -15.41 4.20
CA PHE A 38 11.30 -15.17 4.03
C PHE A 38 10.80 -14.31 5.18
N HIS A 39 9.85 -13.42 4.91
CA HIS A 39 9.34 -12.47 5.91
C HIS A 39 7.83 -12.61 6.11
N VAL A 40 7.37 -12.48 7.35
CA VAL A 40 5.93 -12.44 7.67
C VAL A 40 5.64 -11.14 8.40
N TYR A 41 4.89 -10.26 7.77
CA TYR A 41 4.54 -8.94 8.28
C TYR A 41 3.11 -8.94 8.79
N ALA A 42 2.92 -8.79 10.10
CA ALA A 42 1.61 -8.64 10.71
C ALA A 42 1.25 -7.14 10.77
N ILE A 43 0.12 -6.76 10.19
CA ILE A 43 -0.33 -5.37 10.07
C ILE A 43 -1.74 -5.16 10.63
N ASP A 44 -1.97 -4.01 11.25
CA ASP A 44 -3.26 -3.60 11.80
C ASP A 44 -4.04 -2.72 10.81
N ALA A 45 -3.34 -1.97 9.96
CA ALA A 45 -3.95 -1.03 9.02
C ALA A 45 -3.32 -1.12 7.62
N VAL A 46 -4.09 -0.69 6.61
CA VAL A 46 -3.64 -0.63 5.21
C VAL A 46 -2.43 0.30 5.05
N ASP A 47 -2.38 1.41 5.80
CA ASP A 47 -1.27 2.35 5.77
C ASP A 47 0.08 1.69 6.10
N GLN A 48 0.13 0.84 7.12
CA GLN A 48 1.32 0.06 7.45
C GLN A 48 1.72 -0.89 6.31
N ALA A 49 0.74 -1.48 5.63
CA ALA A 49 0.98 -2.33 4.46
C ALA A 49 1.67 -1.53 3.35
N MET A 50 1.18 -0.31 3.09
CA MET A 50 1.73 0.57 2.07
C MET A 50 3.16 0.97 2.39
N GLU A 51 3.47 1.24 3.66
CA GLU A 51 4.83 1.53 4.11
C GLU A 51 5.79 0.37 3.85
N VAL A 52 5.39 -0.85 4.22
CA VAL A 52 6.20 -2.06 3.98
C VAL A 52 6.42 -2.31 2.49
N LEU A 53 5.40 -2.12 1.65
CA LEU A 53 5.49 -2.39 0.22
C LEU A 53 6.23 -1.31 -0.57
N THR A 54 6.14 -0.06 -0.15
CA THR A 54 6.67 1.08 -0.91
C THR A 54 7.97 1.64 -0.34
N GLY A 55 8.29 1.36 0.93
CA GLY A 55 9.40 1.98 1.65
C GLY A 55 9.19 3.47 1.94
N VAL A 56 7.97 3.99 1.75
CA VAL A 56 7.61 5.39 1.95
C VAL A 56 6.56 5.46 3.05
N ALA A 57 6.72 6.39 3.99
CA ALA A 57 5.73 6.64 5.04
C ALA A 57 4.33 6.89 4.43
N ALA A 58 3.29 6.30 5.01
CA ALA A 58 1.92 6.50 4.55
C ALA A 58 1.51 7.95 4.77
N GLY A 59 1.86 8.49 5.95
CA GLY A 59 1.63 9.87 6.36
C GLY A 59 0.20 10.08 6.88
N GLU A 60 0.09 10.70 8.05
CA GLU A 60 -1.18 11.11 8.66
C GLU A 60 -1.44 12.60 8.42
N ARG A 61 -2.71 13.02 8.50
CA ARG A 61 -3.05 14.45 8.40
C ARG A 61 -2.56 15.18 9.65
N ASP A 62 -1.92 16.32 9.45
CA ASP A 62 -1.54 17.23 10.53
C ASP A 62 -2.75 18.05 11.04
N VAL A 63 -2.49 18.96 11.99
CA VAL A 63 -3.49 19.87 12.55
C VAL A 63 -4.10 20.82 11.51
N THR A 64 -3.43 21.02 10.37
CA THR A 64 -3.94 21.80 9.24
C THR A 64 -4.76 20.95 8.26
N GLY A 65 -4.92 19.66 8.56
CA GLY A 65 -5.61 18.70 7.74
C GLY A 65 -4.82 18.27 6.51
N ARG A 66 -3.50 18.51 6.44
CA ARG A 66 -2.68 18.16 5.26
C ARG A 66 -1.78 16.96 5.54
N PHE A 67 -1.54 16.16 4.50
CA PHE A 67 -0.53 15.11 4.58
C PHE A 67 0.88 15.68 4.38
N PRO A 68 1.89 15.24 5.17
CA PRO A 68 3.26 15.66 4.99
C PRO A 68 3.77 15.39 3.58
N SER A 69 4.59 16.30 3.06
CA SER A 69 5.15 16.16 1.71
C SER A 69 5.98 14.88 1.58
N GLY A 70 5.81 14.18 0.47
CA GLY A 70 6.61 13.00 0.13
C GLY A 70 6.03 11.67 0.59
N THR A 71 4.99 11.69 1.44
CA THR A 71 4.27 10.49 1.90
C THR A 71 3.37 9.90 0.83
N VAL A 72 2.95 8.65 1.01
CA VAL A 72 2.01 7.97 0.09
C VAL A 72 0.69 8.74 0.01
N ASN A 73 0.10 9.11 1.16
CA ASN A 73 -1.21 9.77 1.19
C ASN A 73 -1.17 11.18 0.59
N CYS A 74 -0.04 11.90 0.70
CA CYS A 74 0.16 13.16 -0.01
C CYS A 74 0.12 12.98 -1.54
N ARG A 75 0.81 11.95 -2.06
CA ARG A 75 0.81 11.65 -3.51
C ARG A 75 -0.57 11.21 -4.00
N VAL A 76 -1.30 10.43 -3.20
CA VAL A 76 -2.68 10.01 -3.50
C VAL A 76 -3.59 11.23 -3.60
N GLU A 77 -3.55 12.14 -2.63
CA GLU A 77 -4.36 13.36 -2.62
C GLU A 77 -4.09 14.23 -3.85
N GLN A 78 -2.81 14.48 -4.17
CA GLN A 78 -2.42 15.23 -5.37
C GLN A 78 -2.95 14.58 -6.66
N ARG A 79 -2.90 13.25 -6.76
CA ARG A 79 -3.39 12.52 -7.94
C ARG A 79 -4.91 12.61 -8.04
N LEU A 80 -5.63 12.45 -6.93
CA LEU A 80 -7.09 12.58 -6.88
C LEU A 80 -7.54 13.99 -7.27
N GLU A 81 -6.85 15.04 -6.80
CA GLU A 81 -7.14 16.42 -7.21
C GLU A 81 -6.93 16.63 -8.71
N ALA A 82 -5.83 16.12 -9.27
CA ALA A 82 -5.55 16.22 -10.70
C ALA A 82 -6.62 15.52 -11.54
N LEU A 83 -7.02 14.31 -11.13
CA LEU A 83 -8.11 13.56 -11.78
C LEU A 83 -9.45 14.30 -11.67
N ALA A 84 -9.76 14.87 -10.50
CA ALA A 84 -10.98 15.65 -10.31
C ALA A 84 -11.01 16.92 -11.16
N ARG A 85 -9.87 17.60 -11.35
CA ARG A 85 -9.74 18.73 -12.27
C ARG A 85 -10.05 18.31 -13.72
N GLN A 86 -9.46 17.20 -14.16
CA GLN A 86 -9.70 16.64 -15.52
C GLN A 86 -11.16 16.22 -15.70
N ALA A 87 -11.75 15.50 -14.75
CA ALA A 87 -13.14 15.07 -14.83
C ALA A 87 -14.12 16.27 -14.94
N ARG A 88 -13.84 17.36 -14.23
CA ARG A 88 -14.62 18.60 -14.34
C ARG A 88 -14.49 19.24 -15.71
N SER A 89 -13.28 19.34 -16.28
CA SER A 89 -13.09 19.91 -17.62
C SER A 89 -13.77 19.07 -18.71
N PHE A 90 -13.71 17.75 -18.61
CA PHE A 90 -14.44 16.85 -19.52
C PHE A 90 -15.96 17.05 -19.43
N ARG A 91 -16.50 17.18 -18.21
CA ARG A 91 -17.93 17.42 -18.00
C ARG A 91 -18.38 18.79 -18.51
N MET A 92 -17.52 19.81 -18.40
CA MET A 92 -17.81 21.16 -18.90
C MET A 92 -17.78 21.20 -20.44
N GLY A 93 -16.79 20.56 -21.08
CA GLY A 93 -16.73 20.46 -22.54
C GLY A 93 -17.89 19.67 -23.15
N ALA A 94 -18.37 18.61 -22.47
CA ALA A 94 -19.56 17.87 -22.91
C ALA A 94 -20.87 18.67 -22.74
N ALA A 95 -20.97 19.52 -21.71
CA ALA A 95 -22.14 20.37 -21.49
C ALA A 95 -22.23 21.52 -22.53
N ASP A 96 -21.09 22.07 -22.94
CA ASP A 96 -21.03 23.08 -24.02
C ASP A 96 -21.33 22.46 -25.39
N ALA A 97 -20.84 21.24 -25.68
CA ALA A 97 -21.14 20.53 -26.93
C ALA A 97 -22.60 20.10 -27.08
N SER A 98 -23.36 19.97 -25.98
CA SER A 98 -24.79 19.63 -26.00
C SER A 98 -25.71 20.85 -26.16
N ARG A 99 -25.16 22.08 -26.14
CA ARG A 99 -25.92 23.35 -26.28
C ARG A 99 -25.72 24.02 -27.64
N ALA A 100 -24.88 23.47 -28.51
CA ALA A 100 -24.69 23.88 -29.90
C ALA A 100 -25.50 22.96 -30.83
#